data_AF-A0A015K2L0-F1
#
_entry.id   AF-A0A015K2L0-F1
#
_cell.length_a   1.000
_cell.length_b   1.000
_cell.length_c   1.000
_cell.angle_alpha   90.00
_cell.angle_beta   90.00
_cell.angle_gamma   90.00
#
_symmetry.space_group_name_H-M   'P 1'
#
loop_
_entity.id
_entity.type
_entity.pdbx_description
1 polymer ?
#
loop_
_entity_poly.entity_id
_entity_poly.type
_entity_poly.pdbx_seq_one_letter_code
_entity_poly.pdbx_strand_id
1 'polypeptide(L)'
;MSNSSYATLGTFKLPEINNEPMRNYEPGSADRTKLQAALEELKAQAPFEIPLFVNGEKICTGKFQEQKIPSDHKTILAKAHEADTSIVEKAIKGALKAQSIWETYPFSDRSAIFLKAADLAAGKYRYKLLAATMLGQGKNTWQAEIDSAAELIDFWRFNVKYAHEVYQQQPSKNSPGVWNRVEYRPLEGFVYAITPFNFTAIGGNLPSAPALMGNVILWKPSPGALLSNWIVLEILREAGLPDGVIQFIPGPAEQITETIFKSPDFASLHFTGSTAVFKKLWKDIGNNIDIYRSYPRIVGETGGKNFHLLHKSANVQNAVNQTIRGAFEYQGQKCSACSRAYVPDSLWDEFRELLLQQHSKIKTGPPEDFSNFMGAVIHEASFEKIKGYIDWAAKDADSEIIAGGTYSKSKGYFIDPTVVVTKNPKSKTIVEEIFGPVLTIYV
;
A
#
# COMPACT_ATOMS: atom_id res chain seq x y z
N MET A 1 8.06 -12.82 39.02
CA MET A 1 9.34 -13.56 38.97
C MET A 1 9.91 -13.37 37.58
N SER A 2 10.90 -12.49 37.42
CA SER A 2 11.50 -12.12 36.14
C SER A 2 12.55 -13.16 35.73
N ASN A 3 12.13 -14.21 35.03
CA ASN A 3 13.04 -15.14 34.38
C ASN A 3 13.01 -14.89 32.88
N SER A 4 13.90 -14.02 32.41
CA SER A 4 14.64 -14.28 31.17
C SER A 4 15.77 -13.26 31.00
N SER A 5 16.90 -13.52 31.67
CA SER A 5 18.18 -13.10 31.11
C SER A 5 18.61 -14.19 30.15
N TYR A 6 18.16 -14.16 28.89
CA TYR A 6 18.82 -14.97 27.89
C TYR A 6 20.25 -14.45 27.78
N ALA A 7 21.20 -15.21 28.32
CA ALA A 7 22.60 -15.03 28.01
C ALA A 7 22.73 -15.05 26.49
N THR A 8 23.36 -14.02 25.90
CA THR A 8 23.62 -14.00 24.47
C THR A 8 24.58 -15.15 24.17
N LEU A 9 24.06 -16.28 23.66
CA LEU A 9 24.86 -17.48 23.40
C LEU A 9 25.79 -17.33 22.18
N GLY A 10 25.63 -16.24 21.42
CA GLY A 10 26.50 -15.90 20.29
C GLY A 10 26.15 -14.55 19.65
N THR A 11 27.04 -14.06 18.80
CA THR A 11 26.82 -12.89 17.94
C THR A 11 26.25 -13.33 16.59
N PHE A 12 25.04 -12.89 16.28
CA PHE A 12 24.36 -13.23 15.02
C PHE A 12 24.63 -12.18 13.95
N LYS A 13 24.92 -12.64 12.73
CA LYS A 13 25.01 -11.80 11.54
C LYS A 13 23.81 -12.09 10.63
N LEU A 14 23.29 -11.06 9.99
CA LEU A 14 22.27 -11.22 8.96
C LEU A 14 22.84 -11.90 7.72
N PRO A 15 22.02 -12.64 6.95
CA PRO A 15 22.38 -13.03 5.60
C PRO A 15 22.57 -11.80 4.71
N GLU A 16 23.20 -12.00 3.56
CA GLU A 16 23.29 -10.95 2.54
C GLU A 16 21.88 -10.57 2.04
N ILE A 17 21.60 -9.26 1.96
CA ILE A 17 20.30 -8.72 1.59
C ILE A 17 20.47 -7.93 0.29
N ASN A 18 19.78 -8.40 -0.73
CA ASN A 18 19.71 -7.81 -2.07
C ASN A 18 18.25 -7.56 -2.44
N ASN A 19 18.02 -6.61 -3.35
CA ASN A 19 16.69 -6.40 -3.93
C ASN A 19 16.20 -7.68 -4.62
N GLU A 20 14.92 -7.97 -4.47
CA GLU A 20 14.27 -9.07 -5.13
C GLU A 20 14.29 -8.88 -6.66
N PRO A 21 14.76 -9.88 -7.43
CA PRO A 21 14.69 -9.83 -8.88
C PRO A 21 13.25 -9.76 -9.38
N MET A 22 12.98 -8.78 -10.24
CA MET A 22 11.71 -8.66 -10.95
C MET A 22 11.67 -9.60 -12.16
N ARG A 23 10.48 -10.10 -12.49
CA ARG A 23 10.20 -11.00 -13.61
C ARG A 23 9.36 -10.26 -14.66
N ASN A 24 9.62 -10.53 -15.94
CA ASN A 24 9.07 -9.74 -17.04
C ASN A 24 7.79 -10.33 -17.68
N TYR A 25 7.47 -11.61 -17.42
CA TYR A 25 6.25 -12.28 -17.90
C TYR A 25 6.07 -12.22 -19.43
N GLU A 26 7.15 -12.44 -20.19
CA GLU A 26 7.09 -12.44 -21.65
C GLU A 26 6.13 -13.52 -22.19
N PRO A 27 5.56 -13.34 -23.40
CA PRO A 27 4.76 -14.38 -24.05
C PRO A 27 5.49 -15.73 -24.09
N GLY A 28 4.84 -16.79 -23.60
CA GLY A 28 5.40 -18.15 -23.55
C GLY A 28 6.32 -18.44 -22.36
N SER A 29 6.63 -17.46 -21.50
CA SER A 29 7.45 -17.69 -20.30
C SER A 29 6.72 -18.54 -19.25
N ALA A 30 7.50 -19.31 -18.47
CA ALA A 30 6.95 -20.13 -17.38
C ALA A 30 6.27 -19.28 -16.28
N ASP A 31 6.82 -18.10 -15.99
CA ASP A 31 6.22 -17.15 -15.04
C ASP A 31 4.85 -16.65 -15.51
N ARG A 32 4.71 -16.36 -16.81
CA ARG A 32 3.41 -15.97 -17.40
C ARG A 32 2.38 -17.09 -17.28
N THR A 33 2.74 -18.32 -17.62
CA THR A 33 1.83 -19.48 -17.50
C THR A 33 1.37 -19.67 -16.05
N LYS A 34 2.29 -19.59 -15.08
CA LYS A 34 1.96 -19.73 -13.66
C LYS A 34 1.06 -18.61 -13.15
N LEU A 35 1.28 -17.38 -13.60
CA LEU A 35 0.43 -16.25 -13.23
C LEU A 35 -0.97 -16.35 -13.85
N GLN A 36 -1.07 -16.78 -15.11
CA GLN A 36 -2.36 -17.02 -15.77
C GLN A 36 -3.17 -18.10 -15.04
N ALA A 37 -2.53 -19.22 -14.68
CA ALA A 37 -3.16 -20.26 -13.88
C ALA A 37 -3.64 -19.74 -12.53
N ALA A 38 -2.84 -18.92 -11.84
CA ALA A 38 -3.24 -18.31 -10.57
C ALA A 38 -4.45 -17.36 -10.73
N LEU A 39 -4.48 -16.54 -11.79
CA LEU A 39 -5.62 -15.65 -12.09
C LEU A 39 -6.90 -16.44 -12.33
N GLU A 40 -6.83 -17.51 -13.12
CA GLU A 40 -7.96 -18.41 -13.38
C GLU A 40 -8.45 -19.09 -12.10
N GLU A 41 -7.53 -19.63 -11.30
CA GLU A 41 -7.82 -20.30 -10.03
C GLU A 41 -8.53 -19.35 -9.05
N LEU A 42 -7.96 -18.16 -8.81
CA LEU A 42 -8.54 -17.16 -7.90
C LEU A 42 -9.92 -16.71 -8.39
N LYS A 43 -10.11 -16.52 -9.69
CA LYS A 43 -11.40 -16.11 -10.24
C LYS A 43 -12.45 -17.21 -10.11
N ALA A 44 -12.07 -18.48 -10.26
CA ALA A 44 -12.97 -19.63 -10.08
C ALA A 44 -13.37 -19.86 -8.62
N GLN A 45 -12.52 -19.47 -7.67
CA GLN A 45 -12.78 -19.58 -6.22
C GLN A 45 -13.56 -18.38 -5.66
N ALA A 46 -13.76 -17.31 -6.43
CA ALA A 46 -14.49 -16.14 -5.98
C ALA A 46 -16.01 -16.42 -5.79
N PRO A 47 -16.66 -15.82 -4.77
CA PRO A 47 -16.10 -14.89 -3.80
C PRO A 47 -15.34 -15.61 -2.67
N PHE A 48 -14.16 -15.10 -2.31
CA PHE A 48 -13.43 -15.53 -1.11
C PHE A 48 -14.10 -14.97 0.16
N GLU A 49 -14.38 -15.84 1.13
CA GLU A 49 -14.79 -15.39 2.46
C GLU A 49 -13.56 -15.14 3.33
N ILE A 50 -13.36 -13.88 3.75
CA ILE A 50 -12.22 -13.44 4.54
C ILE A 50 -12.68 -13.23 5.99
N PRO A 51 -12.19 -14.03 6.95
CA PRO A 51 -12.54 -13.83 8.34
C PRO A 51 -11.77 -12.65 8.94
N LEU A 52 -12.28 -12.16 10.06
CA LEU A 52 -11.43 -11.42 10.99
C LEU A 52 -10.41 -12.42 11.58
N PHE A 53 -9.21 -11.95 11.90
CA PHE A 53 -8.23 -12.80 12.58
C PHE A 53 -7.79 -12.12 13.87
N VAL A 54 -8.31 -12.63 14.99
CA VAL A 54 -8.11 -12.05 16.31
C VAL A 54 -7.63 -13.12 17.28
N ASN A 55 -6.49 -12.90 17.92
CA ASN A 55 -5.92 -13.79 18.95
C ASN A 55 -5.71 -15.25 18.49
N GLY A 56 -5.35 -15.45 17.22
CA GLY A 56 -5.17 -16.80 16.67
C GLY A 56 -6.43 -17.41 16.06
N GLU A 57 -7.59 -16.75 16.24
CA GLU A 57 -8.90 -17.27 15.85
C GLU A 57 -9.43 -16.56 14.61
N LYS A 58 -10.00 -17.35 13.69
CA LYS A 58 -10.83 -16.82 12.59
C LYS A 58 -12.23 -16.52 13.15
N ILE A 59 -12.71 -15.29 13.00
CA ILE A 59 -14.04 -14.88 13.46
C ILE A 59 -14.90 -14.50 12.25
N CYS A 60 -16.06 -15.15 12.13
CA CYS A 60 -17.06 -14.92 11.09
C CYS A 60 -18.30 -14.25 11.70
N THR A 61 -18.53 -12.98 11.39
CA THR A 61 -19.62 -12.16 11.96
C THR A 61 -20.92 -12.18 11.17
N GLY A 62 -20.90 -12.71 9.94
CA GLY A 62 -22.01 -12.65 8.98
C GLY A 62 -22.29 -11.26 8.37
N LYS A 63 -21.64 -10.20 8.86
CA LYS A 63 -21.65 -8.85 8.26
C LYS A 63 -20.42 -8.69 7.37
N PHE A 64 -20.60 -8.18 6.16
CA PHE A 64 -19.55 -8.18 5.15
C PHE A 64 -19.32 -6.81 4.53
N GLN A 65 -18.04 -6.51 4.29
CA GLN A 65 -17.61 -5.58 3.26
C GLN A 65 -17.17 -6.36 2.02
N GLU A 66 -17.54 -5.86 0.83
CA GLU A 66 -17.25 -6.54 -0.43
C GLU A 66 -16.06 -5.89 -1.16
N GLN A 67 -15.13 -6.71 -1.62
CA GLN A 67 -14.13 -6.33 -2.61
C GLN A 67 -14.62 -6.77 -3.99
N LYS A 68 -14.95 -5.81 -4.84
CA LYS A 68 -15.35 -6.04 -6.24
C LYS A 68 -14.11 -6.03 -7.14
N ILE A 69 -14.16 -6.77 -8.25
CA ILE A 69 -13.13 -6.66 -9.30
C ILE A 69 -13.31 -5.31 -10.01
N PRO A 70 -12.32 -4.38 -10.01
CA PRO A 70 -12.54 -3.04 -10.58
C PRO A 70 -12.92 -3.03 -12.06
N SER A 71 -12.39 -3.97 -12.86
CA SER A 71 -12.66 -4.14 -14.29
C SER A 71 -13.97 -4.88 -14.60
N ASP A 72 -14.60 -5.47 -13.59
CA ASP A 72 -15.86 -6.21 -13.66
C ASP A 72 -16.60 -6.10 -12.32
N HIS A 73 -17.12 -4.91 -12.03
CA HIS A 73 -17.56 -4.52 -10.68
C HIS A 73 -18.82 -5.26 -10.19
N LYS A 74 -19.46 -6.04 -11.05
CA LYS A 74 -20.54 -6.97 -10.68
C LYS A 74 -19.99 -8.25 -10.03
N THR A 75 -18.74 -8.61 -10.32
CA THR A 75 -18.07 -9.77 -9.75
C THR A 75 -17.45 -9.38 -8.40
N ILE A 76 -17.90 -10.06 -7.34
CA ILE A 76 -17.34 -9.92 -5.99
C ILE A 76 -16.16 -10.88 -5.88
N LEU A 77 -14.95 -10.33 -5.76
CA LEU A 77 -13.74 -11.12 -5.57
C LEU A 77 -13.67 -11.68 -4.16
N ALA A 78 -13.98 -10.86 -3.14
CA ALA A 78 -13.92 -11.27 -1.76
C ALA A 78 -15.00 -10.58 -0.90
N LYS A 79 -15.42 -11.26 0.16
CA LYS A 79 -16.30 -10.76 1.22
C LYS A 79 -15.57 -10.88 2.54
N ALA A 80 -15.22 -9.77 3.16
CA ALA A 80 -14.55 -9.79 4.45
C ALA A 80 -15.53 -9.50 5.57
N HIS A 81 -15.47 -10.29 6.63
CA HIS A 81 -16.22 -10.04 7.85
C HIS A 81 -15.83 -8.70 8.48
N GLU A 82 -16.81 -7.99 9.02
CA GLU A 82 -16.59 -6.69 9.65
C GLU A 82 -16.39 -6.82 11.16
N ALA A 83 -15.36 -6.16 11.69
CA ALA A 83 -15.16 -5.99 13.11
C ALA A 83 -16.13 -4.94 13.66
N ASP A 84 -16.84 -5.30 14.72
CA ASP A 84 -17.57 -4.35 15.56
C ASP A 84 -16.71 -3.90 16.75
N THR A 85 -17.24 -2.97 17.55
CA THR A 85 -16.60 -2.44 18.75
C THR A 85 -16.13 -3.55 19.70
N SER A 86 -16.94 -4.59 19.92
CA SER A 86 -16.60 -5.68 20.85
C SER A 86 -15.41 -6.51 20.36
N ILE A 87 -15.32 -6.74 19.04
CA ILE A 87 -14.21 -7.47 18.44
C ILE A 87 -12.95 -6.62 18.46
N VAL A 88 -13.04 -5.32 18.20
CA VAL A 88 -11.91 -4.40 18.30
C VAL A 88 -11.37 -4.38 19.74
N GLU A 89 -12.23 -4.31 20.76
CA GLU A 89 -11.81 -4.40 22.16
C GLU A 89 -11.16 -5.76 22.49
N LYS A 90 -11.68 -6.88 21.95
CA LYS A 90 -11.05 -8.22 22.07
C LYS A 90 -9.67 -8.24 21.42
N ALA A 91 -9.50 -7.58 20.28
CA ALA A 91 -8.23 -7.47 19.57
C ALA A 91 -7.21 -6.63 20.34
N ILE A 92 -7.62 -5.49 20.94
CA ILE A 92 -6.76 -4.68 21.81
C ILE A 92 -6.25 -5.52 22.98
N LYS A 93 -7.16 -6.17 23.72
CA LYS A 93 -6.78 -6.97 24.91
C LYS A 93 -5.80 -8.08 24.56
N GLY A 94 -6.03 -8.78 23.46
CA GLY A 94 -5.15 -9.88 23.07
C GLY A 94 -3.84 -9.42 22.44
N ALA A 95 -3.81 -8.27 21.75
CA ALA A 95 -2.57 -7.65 21.30
C ALA A 95 -1.69 -7.30 22.50
N LEU A 96 -2.24 -6.64 23.52
CA LEU A 96 -1.49 -6.29 24.74
C LEU A 96 -1.01 -7.53 25.51
N LYS A 97 -1.77 -8.64 25.48
CA LYS A 97 -1.31 -9.92 26.03
C LYS A 97 -0.16 -10.52 25.22
N ALA A 98 -0.20 -10.41 23.89
CA ALA A 98 0.88 -10.88 23.02
C ALA A 98 2.15 -10.03 23.18
N GLN A 99 2.01 -8.73 23.46
CA GLN A 99 3.13 -7.80 23.64
C GLN A 99 4.12 -8.27 24.70
N SER A 100 3.62 -8.68 25.87
CA SER A 100 4.48 -9.11 26.99
C SER A 100 5.34 -10.34 26.68
N ILE A 101 5.02 -11.08 25.63
CA ILE A 101 5.79 -12.22 25.16
C ILE A 101 6.65 -11.79 23.96
N TRP A 102 6.06 -11.09 23.00
CA TRP A 102 6.69 -10.71 21.74
C TRP A 102 7.87 -9.75 21.92
N GLU A 103 7.78 -8.82 22.87
CA GLU A 103 8.89 -7.90 23.16
C GLU A 103 10.12 -8.63 23.72
N THR A 104 9.94 -9.78 24.37
CA THR A 104 11.02 -10.60 24.93
C THR A 104 11.74 -11.46 23.91
N TYR A 105 11.20 -11.60 22.70
CA TYR A 105 11.86 -12.38 21.65
C TYR A 105 13.21 -11.73 21.29
N PRO A 106 14.27 -12.52 21.11
CA PRO A 106 15.50 -12.02 20.52
C PRO A 106 15.24 -11.39 19.15
N PHE A 107 15.98 -10.33 18.82
CA PHE A 107 15.87 -9.67 17.52
C PHE A 107 16.11 -10.64 16.35
N SER A 108 17.03 -11.60 16.50
CA SER A 108 17.31 -12.65 15.51
C SER A 108 16.05 -13.45 15.18
N ASP A 109 15.26 -13.77 16.20
CA ASP A 109 14.11 -14.67 16.08
C ASP A 109 12.93 -13.92 15.47
N ARG A 110 12.74 -12.65 15.85
CA ARG A 110 11.80 -11.76 15.15
C ARG A 110 12.19 -11.60 13.68
N SER A 111 13.47 -11.35 13.40
CA SER A 111 13.99 -11.18 12.05
C SER A 111 13.78 -12.41 11.17
N ALA A 112 13.99 -13.62 11.72
CA ALA A 112 13.83 -14.87 10.99
C ALA A 112 12.42 -15.05 10.43
N ILE A 113 11.39 -14.58 11.14
CA ILE A 113 10.00 -14.62 10.67
C ILE A 113 9.82 -13.78 9.40
N PHE A 114 10.28 -12.53 9.39
CA PHE A 114 10.10 -11.66 8.22
C PHE A 114 10.98 -12.07 7.04
N LEU A 115 12.18 -12.58 7.29
CA LEU A 115 13.02 -13.17 6.23
C LEU A 115 12.36 -14.42 5.62
N LYS A 116 11.78 -15.30 6.44
CA LYS A 116 11.01 -16.46 5.95
C LYS A 116 9.75 -16.03 5.19
N ALA A 117 9.05 -14.99 5.64
CA ALA A 117 7.90 -14.43 4.93
C ALA A 117 8.30 -13.92 3.54
N ALA A 118 9.45 -13.25 3.43
CA ALA A 118 10.02 -12.81 2.16
C ALA A 118 10.28 -13.98 1.20
N ASP A 119 10.85 -15.08 1.68
CA ASP A 119 11.10 -16.26 0.84
C ASP A 119 9.81 -16.99 0.44
N LEU A 120 8.82 -17.05 1.34
CA LEU A 120 7.48 -17.58 1.03
C LEU A 120 6.80 -16.75 -0.06
N ALA A 121 6.89 -15.42 0.00
CA ALA A 121 6.38 -14.52 -1.03
C ALA A 121 7.17 -14.62 -2.35
N ALA A 122 8.49 -14.77 -2.31
CA ALA A 122 9.33 -14.92 -3.51
C ALA A 122 9.06 -16.23 -4.25
N GLY A 123 8.76 -17.31 -3.50
CA GLY A 123 8.49 -18.65 -4.00
C GLY A 123 7.01 -19.01 -4.01
N LYS A 124 6.57 -19.72 -2.96
CA LYS A 124 5.26 -20.39 -2.87
C LYS A 124 4.07 -19.48 -3.17
N TYR A 125 4.09 -18.24 -2.69
CA TYR A 125 2.95 -17.34 -2.76
C TYR A 125 3.00 -16.32 -3.90
N ARG A 126 4.10 -16.22 -4.65
CA ARG A 126 4.33 -15.12 -5.60
C ARG A 126 3.15 -14.90 -6.54
N TYR A 127 2.76 -15.93 -7.28
CA TYR A 127 1.70 -15.81 -8.29
C TYR A 127 0.32 -15.60 -7.67
N LYS A 128 0.06 -16.16 -6.48
CA LYS A 128 -1.20 -15.93 -5.74
C LYS A 128 -1.32 -14.48 -5.29
N LEU A 129 -0.23 -13.89 -4.79
CA LEU A 129 -0.16 -12.46 -4.41
C LEU A 129 -0.36 -11.55 -5.61
N LEU A 130 0.35 -11.81 -6.71
CA LEU A 130 0.20 -11.04 -7.94
C LEU A 130 -1.23 -11.13 -8.47
N ALA A 131 -1.79 -12.33 -8.60
CA ALA A 131 -3.13 -12.52 -9.13
C ALA A 131 -4.21 -11.87 -8.25
N ALA A 132 -4.11 -11.99 -6.91
CA ALA A 132 -5.02 -11.30 -6.00
C ALA A 132 -4.91 -9.77 -6.11
N THR A 133 -3.69 -9.25 -6.28
CA THR A 133 -3.43 -7.81 -6.47
C THR A 133 -3.95 -7.32 -7.83
N MET A 134 -3.76 -8.09 -8.90
CA MET A 134 -4.26 -7.77 -10.24
C MET A 134 -5.79 -7.72 -10.26
N LEU A 135 -6.46 -8.78 -9.82
CA LEU A 135 -7.92 -8.88 -9.82
C LEU A 135 -8.57 -7.91 -8.83
N GLY A 136 -8.02 -7.81 -7.62
CA GLY A 136 -8.62 -7.05 -6.53
C GLY A 136 -8.37 -5.56 -6.59
N GLN A 137 -7.22 -5.14 -7.14
CA GLN A 137 -6.81 -3.73 -7.18
C GLN A 137 -6.79 -3.16 -8.61
N GLY A 138 -6.92 -3.99 -9.65
CA GLY A 138 -6.91 -3.54 -11.05
C GLY A 138 -5.53 -3.22 -11.59
N LYS A 139 -4.49 -3.88 -11.05
CA LYS A 139 -3.10 -3.77 -11.54
C LYS A 139 -2.89 -4.65 -12.76
N ASN A 140 -2.10 -4.17 -13.72
CA ASN A 140 -1.52 -5.04 -14.73
C ASN A 140 -0.40 -5.89 -14.12
N THR A 141 0.11 -6.86 -14.88
CA THR A 141 1.16 -7.79 -14.43
C THR A 141 2.40 -7.08 -13.89
N TRP A 142 2.92 -6.09 -14.62
CA TRP A 142 4.12 -5.36 -14.21
C TRP A 142 3.88 -4.59 -12.90
N GLN A 143 2.73 -3.92 -12.77
CA GLN A 143 2.39 -3.15 -11.57
C GLN A 143 2.17 -4.05 -10.34
N ALA A 144 1.67 -5.27 -10.52
CA ALA A 144 1.52 -6.24 -9.45
C ALA A 144 2.86 -6.86 -9.04
N GLU A 145 3.74 -7.11 -10.00
CA GLU A 145 5.08 -7.66 -9.79
C GLU A 145 5.97 -6.72 -8.97
N ILE A 146 6.04 -5.44 -9.37
CA ILE A 146 6.90 -4.46 -8.67
C ILE A 146 6.38 -4.14 -7.26
N ASP A 147 5.09 -4.34 -7.00
CA ASP A 147 4.43 -4.08 -5.70
C ASP A 147 4.38 -5.34 -4.83
N SER A 148 3.45 -6.24 -5.15
CA SER A 148 3.08 -7.36 -4.29
C SER A 148 4.14 -8.46 -4.19
N ALA A 149 5.12 -8.46 -5.09
CA ALA A 149 6.33 -9.26 -4.96
C ALA A 149 7.51 -8.38 -4.57
N ALA A 150 8.13 -7.67 -5.53
CA ALA A 150 9.45 -7.06 -5.31
C ALA A 150 9.48 -6.10 -4.12
N GLU A 151 8.60 -5.09 -4.08
CA GLU A 151 8.57 -4.10 -3.00
C GLU A 151 8.18 -4.72 -1.64
N LEU A 152 7.21 -5.64 -1.58
CA LEU A 152 6.83 -6.33 -0.34
C LEU A 152 7.99 -7.17 0.23
N ILE A 153 8.64 -7.96 -0.63
CA ILE A 153 9.78 -8.81 -0.28
C ILE A 153 10.96 -7.94 0.18
N ASP A 154 11.21 -6.84 -0.53
CA ASP A 154 12.25 -5.89 -0.18
C ASP A 154 11.95 -5.20 1.16
N PHE A 155 10.70 -4.80 1.44
CA PHE A 155 10.35 -4.25 2.75
C PHE A 155 10.72 -5.21 3.88
N TRP A 156 10.35 -6.50 3.77
CA TRP A 156 10.68 -7.45 4.82
C TRP A 156 12.17 -7.72 4.97
N ARG A 157 12.92 -7.83 3.87
CA ARG A 157 14.37 -8.03 3.92
C ARG A 157 15.10 -6.79 4.42
N PHE A 158 14.85 -5.63 3.82
CA PHE A 158 15.56 -4.40 4.14
C PHE A 158 15.15 -3.83 5.50
N ASN A 159 13.91 -3.97 5.96
CA ASN A 159 13.58 -3.57 7.34
C ASN A 159 14.35 -4.37 8.38
N VAL A 160 14.61 -5.67 8.14
CA VAL A 160 15.48 -6.47 9.01
C VAL A 160 16.91 -5.92 8.99
N LYS A 161 17.44 -5.58 7.81
CA LYS A 161 18.75 -4.91 7.70
C LYS A 161 18.80 -3.61 8.50
N TYR A 162 17.83 -2.72 8.30
CA TYR A 162 17.81 -1.42 8.96
C TYR A 162 17.60 -1.54 10.47
N ALA A 163 16.75 -2.46 10.94
CA ALA A 163 16.59 -2.73 12.36
C ALA A 163 17.90 -3.23 12.99
N HIS A 164 18.65 -4.09 12.29
CA HIS A 164 19.97 -4.53 12.73
C HIS A 164 20.97 -3.38 12.83
N GLU A 165 21.04 -2.53 11.81
CA GLU A 165 21.91 -1.34 11.79
C GLU A 165 21.56 -0.38 12.94
N VAL A 166 20.27 -0.15 13.21
CA VAL A 166 19.82 0.66 14.35
C VAL A 166 20.25 0.02 15.67
N TYR A 167 20.05 -1.29 15.86
CA TYR A 167 20.37 -1.97 17.11
C TYR A 167 21.88 -2.01 17.40
N GLN A 168 22.72 -1.91 16.37
CA GLN A 168 24.17 -1.77 16.51
C GLN A 168 24.63 -0.39 16.99
N GLN A 169 23.79 0.65 16.88
CA GLN A 169 24.17 2.00 17.30
C GLN A 169 24.25 2.08 18.83
N GLN A 170 25.48 2.19 19.35
CA GLN A 170 25.80 2.29 20.77
C GLN A 170 26.68 3.52 21.05
N PRO A 171 26.74 4.03 22.30
CA PRO A 171 27.59 5.16 22.65
C PRO A 171 29.06 4.88 22.30
N SER A 172 29.65 5.74 21.45
CA SER A 172 31.02 5.54 20.94
C SER A 172 32.12 5.82 21.96
N LYS A 173 31.78 6.49 23.08
CA LYS A 173 32.69 6.81 24.17
C LYS A 173 31.99 6.64 25.51
N ASN A 174 32.74 6.20 26.50
CA ASN A 174 32.31 6.07 27.88
C ASN A 174 33.35 6.72 28.81
N SER A 175 32.90 7.35 29.88
CA SER A 175 33.79 7.87 30.93
C SER A 175 34.51 6.71 31.64
N PRO A 176 35.71 6.93 32.21
CA PRO A 176 36.40 5.89 32.99
C PRO A 176 35.52 5.30 34.10
N GLY A 177 35.48 3.97 34.19
CA GLY A 177 34.67 3.25 35.18
C GLY A 177 33.18 3.12 34.88
N VAL A 178 32.70 3.64 33.74
CA VAL A 178 31.30 3.60 33.33
C VAL A 178 31.15 2.83 32.02
N TRP A 179 30.09 2.04 31.88
CA TRP A 179 29.70 1.40 30.61
C TRP A 179 28.25 1.72 30.27
N ASN A 180 28.04 2.67 29.36
CA ASN A 180 26.73 3.03 28.85
C ASN A 180 26.31 2.12 27.69
N ARG A 181 25.00 1.86 27.61
CA ARG A 181 24.37 1.07 26.54
C ARG A 181 23.04 1.70 26.17
N VAL A 182 22.64 1.57 24.91
CA VAL A 182 21.31 1.97 24.43
C VAL A 182 20.48 0.72 24.21
N GLU A 183 19.28 0.71 24.78
CA GLU A 183 18.27 -0.32 24.56
C GLU A 183 17.15 0.27 23.69
N TYR A 184 16.92 -0.34 22.52
CA TYR A 184 15.83 0.01 21.63
C TYR A 184 14.56 -0.77 22.01
N ARG A 185 13.79 -0.20 22.95
CA ARG A 185 12.53 -0.78 23.41
C ARG A 185 11.41 -0.58 22.37
N PRO A 186 10.46 -1.52 22.23
CA PRO A 186 9.19 -1.26 21.54
C PRO A 186 8.39 -0.17 22.25
N LEU A 187 7.32 0.31 21.61
CA LEU A 187 6.35 1.19 22.25
C LEU A 187 5.53 0.39 23.26
N GLU A 188 5.23 1.00 24.41
CA GLU A 188 4.26 0.46 25.36
C GLU A 188 2.84 0.73 24.84
N GLY A 189 2.00 -0.30 24.76
CA GLY A 189 0.69 -0.23 24.10
C GLY A 189 0.70 -0.81 22.68
N PHE A 190 -0.29 -0.45 21.86
CA PHE A 190 -0.46 -1.02 20.51
C PHE A 190 -0.38 0.01 19.39
N VAL A 191 -0.01 -0.47 18.21
CA VAL A 191 0.05 0.30 16.96
C VAL A 191 -1.22 0.06 16.15
N TYR A 192 -1.87 1.11 15.69
CA TYR A 192 -2.97 1.05 14.74
C TYR A 192 -2.44 1.27 13.33
N ALA A 193 -2.47 0.22 12.50
CA ALA A 193 -2.06 0.26 11.11
C ALA A 193 -3.29 0.40 10.19
N ILE A 194 -3.38 1.51 9.44
CA ILE A 194 -4.42 1.74 8.43
C ILE A 194 -3.76 1.74 7.05
N THR A 195 -4.06 0.74 6.24
CA THR A 195 -3.39 0.56 4.94
C THR A 195 -4.27 0.97 3.76
N PRO A 196 -3.68 1.49 2.67
CA PRO A 196 -4.39 1.98 1.49
C PRO A 196 -4.70 0.82 0.51
N PHE A 197 -5.44 1.10 -0.56
CA PHE A 197 -5.72 0.11 -1.60
C PHE A 197 -4.61 -0.01 -2.66
N ASN A 198 -3.76 1.01 -2.80
CA ASN A 198 -2.95 1.20 -4.00
C ASN A 198 -1.70 0.32 -4.06
N PHE A 199 -1.19 -0.15 -2.92
CA PHE A 199 -0.04 -1.05 -2.84
C PHE A 199 -0.27 -2.15 -1.81
N THR A 200 -0.16 -3.40 -2.27
CA THR A 200 -0.14 -4.58 -1.40
C THR A 200 1.09 -4.56 -0.50
N ALA A 201 2.23 -4.08 -1.00
CA ALA A 201 3.47 -3.92 -0.26
C ALA A 201 3.31 -2.98 0.94
N ILE A 202 2.69 -1.81 0.75
CA ILE A 202 2.35 -0.90 1.86
C ILE A 202 1.39 -1.59 2.84
N GLY A 203 0.42 -2.33 2.31
CA GLY A 203 -0.47 -3.21 3.09
C GLY A 203 0.27 -4.13 4.05
N GLY A 204 1.32 -4.80 3.59
CA GLY A 204 2.16 -5.66 4.42
C GLY A 204 3.12 -4.90 5.33
N ASN A 205 3.72 -3.81 4.83
CA ASN A 205 4.77 -3.08 5.51
C ASN A 205 4.28 -2.30 6.75
N LEU A 206 3.16 -1.57 6.65
CA LEU A 206 2.68 -0.76 7.77
C LEU A 206 2.44 -1.57 9.06
N PRO A 207 1.85 -2.79 9.02
CA PRO A 207 1.78 -3.64 10.20
C PRO A 207 3.09 -4.38 10.48
N SER A 208 3.86 -4.84 9.48
CA SER A 208 5.05 -5.66 9.74
C SER A 208 6.25 -4.88 10.28
N ALA A 209 6.47 -3.65 9.82
CA ALA A 209 7.61 -2.83 10.26
C ALA A 209 7.61 -2.57 11.78
N PRO A 210 6.51 -2.08 12.40
CA PRO A 210 6.47 -1.98 13.86
C PRO A 210 6.49 -3.35 14.54
N ALA A 211 5.90 -4.40 13.93
CA ALA A 211 5.92 -5.75 14.52
C ALA A 211 7.36 -6.29 14.65
N LEU A 212 8.20 -6.09 13.63
CA LEU A 212 9.63 -6.41 13.67
C LEU A 212 10.35 -5.76 14.86
N MET A 213 9.99 -4.52 15.18
CA MET A 213 10.55 -3.78 16.29
C MET A 213 10.00 -4.18 17.67
N GLY A 214 9.17 -5.23 17.74
CA GLY A 214 8.62 -5.77 18.99
C GLY A 214 7.25 -5.22 19.39
N ASN A 215 6.59 -4.43 18.52
CA ASN A 215 5.26 -3.89 18.80
C ASN A 215 4.16 -4.90 18.45
N VAL A 216 2.95 -4.65 18.95
CA VAL A 216 1.72 -5.38 18.58
C VAL A 216 0.75 -4.46 17.84
N ILE A 217 0.00 -5.02 16.89
CA ILE A 217 -0.65 -4.26 15.84
C ILE A 217 -2.14 -4.61 15.73
N LEU A 218 -2.95 -3.57 15.59
CA LEU A 218 -4.30 -3.66 15.05
C LEU A 218 -4.27 -3.19 13.59
N TRP A 219 -4.48 -4.11 12.65
CA TRP A 219 -4.41 -3.83 11.22
C TRP A 219 -5.80 -3.75 10.60
N LYS A 220 -6.17 -2.54 10.16
CA LYS A 220 -7.39 -2.29 9.39
C LYS A 220 -7.04 -2.10 7.90
N PRO A 221 -7.22 -3.14 7.06
CA PRO A 221 -6.93 -3.04 5.64
C PRO A 221 -7.94 -2.15 4.90
N SER A 222 -7.56 -1.70 3.71
CA SER A 222 -8.49 -1.09 2.75
C SER A 222 -9.45 -2.14 2.18
N PRO A 223 -10.75 -1.82 1.99
CA PRO A 223 -11.69 -2.70 1.31
C PRO A 223 -11.27 -3.02 -0.15
N GLY A 224 -10.50 -2.13 -0.79
CA GLY A 224 -9.99 -2.33 -2.15
C GLY A 224 -8.81 -3.30 -2.27
N ALA A 225 -8.24 -3.77 -1.16
CA ALA A 225 -7.07 -4.65 -1.16
C ALA A 225 -7.23 -5.85 -0.19
N LEU A 226 -8.48 -6.27 0.09
CA LEU A 226 -8.76 -7.27 1.13
C LEU A 226 -8.09 -8.61 0.88
N LEU A 227 -8.25 -9.17 -0.32
CA LEU A 227 -7.74 -10.50 -0.63
C LEU A 227 -6.20 -10.55 -0.59
N SER A 228 -5.54 -9.55 -1.18
CA SER A 228 -4.07 -9.48 -1.17
C SER A 228 -3.55 -9.29 0.25
N ASN A 229 -4.17 -8.41 1.05
CA ASN A 229 -3.80 -8.20 2.46
C ASN A 229 -4.07 -9.42 3.34
N TRP A 230 -5.15 -10.17 3.08
CA TRP A 230 -5.41 -11.45 3.75
C TRP A 230 -4.31 -12.47 3.45
N ILE A 231 -3.92 -12.63 2.18
CA ILE A 231 -2.83 -13.54 1.79
C ILE A 231 -1.52 -13.12 2.45
N VAL A 232 -1.23 -11.82 2.56
CA VAL A 232 -0.05 -11.32 3.29
C VAL A 232 -0.08 -11.76 4.75
N LEU A 233 -1.23 -11.68 5.44
CA LEU A 233 -1.36 -12.20 6.80
C LEU A 233 -1.13 -13.72 6.85
N GLU A 234 -1.67 -14.49 5.91
CA GLU A 234 -1.44 -15.94 5.83
C GLU A 234 0.04 -16.28 5.69
N ILE A 235 0.78 -15.52 4.87
CA ILE A 235 2.23 -15.66 4.71
C ILE A 235 2.96 -15.40 6.02
N LEU A 236 2.65 -14.29 6.70
CA LEU A 236 3.29 -13.95 7.98
C LEU A 236 3.03 -15.02 9.05
N ARG A 237 1.82 -15.58 9.08
CA ARG A 237 1.46 -16.67 9.99
C ARG A 237 2.21 -17.96 9.67
N GLU A 238 2.27 -18.36 8.39
CA GLU A 238 3.06 -19.52 7.97
C GLU A 238 4.57 -19.33 8.23
N ALA A 239 5.05 -18.09 8.17
CA ALA A 239 6.40 -17.73 8.53
C ALA A 239 6.69 -17.84 10.04
N GLY A 240 5.66 -17.96 10.87
CA GLY A 240 5.77 -18.17 12.31
C GLY A 240 5.48 -16.94 13.16
N LEU A 241 4.81 -15.92 12.61
CA LEU A 241 4.34 -14.78 13.40
C LEU A 241 3.40 -15.26 14.51
N PRO A 242 3.69 -14.98 15.81
CA PRO A 242 2.84 -15.43 16.90
C PRO A 242 1.43 -14.84 16.86
N ASP A 243 0.47 -15.61 17.36
CA ASP A 243 -0.91 -15.17 17.47
C ASP A 243 -1.03 -13.91 18.34
N GLY A 244 -1.84 -12.96 17.88
CA GLY A 244 -2.09 -11.70 18.56
C GLY A 244 -1.06 -10.58 18.29
N VAL A 245 0.08 -10.87 17.65
CA VAL A 245 1.05 -9.83 17.28
C VAL A 245 0.49 -8.89 16.20
N ILE A 246 -0.21 -9.45 15.20
CA ILE A 246 -0.98 -8.67 14.22
C ILE A 246 -2.43 -9.17 14.25
N GLN A 247 -3.34 -8.27 14.60
CA GLN A 247 -4.79 -8.49 14.61
C GLN A 247 -5.37 -7.96 13.30
N PHE A 248 -6.02 -8.82 12.50
CA PHE A 248 -6.61 -8.40 11.22
C PHE A 248 -8.08 -8.08 11.41
N ILE A 249 -8.41 -6.79 11.34
CA ILE A 249 -9.72 -6.24 11.69
C ILE A 249 -10.31 -5.38 10.55
N PRO A 250 -10.61 -5.95 9.37
CA PRO A 250 -11.43 -5.28 8.37
C PRO A 250 -12.78 -4.81 8.94
N GLY A 251 -13.33 -3.73 8.37
CA GLY A 251 -14.65 -3.21 8.76
C GLY A 251 -14.76 -1.69 8.67
N PRO A 252 -15.87 -1.13 9.21
CA PRO A 252 -16.20 0.29 9.13
C PRO A 252 -15.12 1.16 9.80
N ALA A 253 -14.49 2.03 9.00
CA ALA A 253 -13.32 2.78 9.43
C ALA A 253 -13.58 3.72 10.61
N GLU A 254 -14.74 4.39 10.64
CA GLU A 254 -15.10 5.30 11.72
C GLU A 254 -15.29 4.56 13.04
N GLN A 255 -16.09 3.49 13.05
CA GLN A 255 -16.36 2.70 14.25
C GLN A 255 -15.08 2.08 14.84
N ILE A 256 -14.24 1.48 13.99
CA ILE A 256 -12.98 0.87 14.43
C ILE A 256 -12.04 1.93 15.01
N THR A 257 -11.88 3.06 14.31
CA THR A 257 -10.99 4.15 14.72
C THR A 257 -11.45 4.79 16.02
N GLU A 258 -12.75 5.04 16.17
CA GLU A 258 -13.32 5.61 17.40
C GLU A 258 -13.07 4.68 18.60
N THR A 259 -13.27 3.37 18.42
CA THR A 259 -13.00 2.37 19.47
C THR A 259 -11.53 2.35 19.85
N ILE A 260 -10.63 2.40 18.86
CA ILE A 260 -9.17 2.41 19.07
C ILE A 260 -8.72 3.67 19.82
N PHE A 261 -9.17 4.86 19.40
CA PHE A 261 -8.73 6.12 20.00
C PHE A 261 -9.30 6.38 21.39
N LYS A 262 -10.33 5.63 21.82
CA LYS A 262 -10.82 5.60 23.20
C LYS A 262 -9.95 4.75 24.13
N SER A 263 -9.01 3.97 23.62
CA SER A 263 -8.13 3.14 24.44
C SER A 263 -6.95 3.94 25.01
N PRO A 264 -6.70 3.89 26.33
CA PRO A 264 -5.52 4.53 26.93
C PRO A 264 -4.20 3.89 26.48
N ASP A 265 -4.26 2.66 25.93
CA ASP A 265 -3.10 1.88 25.47
C ASP A 265 -2.76 2.13 23.99
N PHE A 266 -3.44 3.09 23.33
CA PHE A 266 -3.10 3.49 21.97
C PHE A 266 -1.74 4.20 21.95
N ALA A 267 -0.77 3.63 21.22
CA ALA A 267 0.62 4.08 21.26
C ALA A 267 1.11 4.70 19.94
N SER A 268 0.52 4.32 18.81
CA SER A 268 0.95 4.84 17.51
C SER A 268 -0.08 4.64 16.42
N LEU A 269 -0.21 5.62 15.53
CA LEU A 269 -0.84 5.48 14.22
C LEU A 269 0.24 5.27 13.17
N HIS A 270 0.11 4.20 12.37
CA HIS A 270 0.87 4.00 11.13
C HIS A 270 -0.09 4.03 9.95
N PHE A 271 -0.07 5.10 9.16
CA PHE A 271 -1.12 5.41 8.20
C PHE A 271 -0.56 5.70 6.80
N THR A 272 -1.20 5.16 5.77
CA THR A 272 -1.11 5.72 4.42
C THR A 272 -2.50 5.90 3.84
N GLY A 273 -2.77 7.08 3.30
CA GLY A 273 -4.08 7.42 2.73
C GLY A 273 -4.24 8.90 2.43
N SER A 274 -5.48 9.41 2.37
CA SER A 274 -5.70 10.80 1.98
C SER A 274 -5.26 11.80 3.06
N THR A 275 -4.78 12.98 2.63
CA THR A 275 -4.40 14.07 3.54
C THR A 275 -5.57 14.54 4.41
N ALA A 276 -6.80 14.52 3.88
CA ALA A 276 -8.00 14.90 4.62
C ALA A 276 -8.25 13.94 5.80
N VAL A 277 -8.18 12.63 5.55
CA VAL A 277 -8.34 11.61 6.60
C VAL A 277 -7.21 11.71 7.62
N PHE A 278 -5.95 11.84 7.19
CA PHE A 278 -4.82 11.95 8.11
C PHE A 278 -4.94 13.15 9.05
N LYS A 279 -5.34 14.33 8.52
CA LYS A 279 -5.60 15.52 9.34
C LYS A 279 -6.73 15.32 10.34
N LYS A 280 -7.79 14.59 9.96
CA LYS A 280 -8.88 14.24 10.89
C LYS A 280 -8.35 13.34 12.02
N LEU A 281 -7.64 12.27 11.68
CA LEU A 281 -7.07 11.34 12.66
C LEU A 281 -6.12 12.06 13.63
N TRP A 282 -5.29 12.97 13.14
CA TRP A 282 -4.38 13.75 13.97
C TRP A 282 -5.13 14.62 14.99
N LYS A 283 -6.24 15.26 14.58
CA LYS A 283 -7.12 16.02 15.48
C LYS A 283 -7.80 15.12 16.50
N ASP A 284 -8.32 13.97 16.08
CA ASP A 284 -9.00 13.03 16.95
C ASP A 284 -8.05 12.49 18.03
N ILE A 285 -6.78 12.23 17.69
CA ILE A 285 -5.72 11.86 18.65
C ILE A 285 -5.43 13.04 19.59
N GLY A 286 -5.24 14.25 19.06
CA GLY A 286 -4.97 15.45 19.87
C GLY A 286 -6.08 15.76 20.88
N ASN A 287 -7.34 15.56 20.49
CA ASN A 287 -8.50 15.76 21.37
C ASN A 287 -8.60 14.73 22.50
N ASN A 288 -7.93 13.59 22.38
CA ASN A 288 -7.91 12.50 23.36
C ASN A 288 -6.57 12.41 24.10
N ILE A 289 -5.70 13.42 24.00
CA ILE A 289 -4.32 13.31 24.51
C ILE A 289 -4.25 12.98 26.01
N ASP A 290 -5.22 13.45 26.79
CA ASP A 290 -5.25 13.29 28.26
C ASP A 290 -5.51 11.85 28.71
N ILE A 291 -6.04 10.97 27.85
CA ILE A 291 -6.34 9.58 28.22
C ILE A 291 -5.20 8.61 27.92
N TYR A 292 -4.24 9.00 27.08
CA TYR A 292 -3.19 8.09 26.62
C TYR A 292 -2.07 7.97 27.66
N ARG A 293 -1.59 6.73 27.89
CA ARG A 293 -0.48 6.47 28.82
C ARG A 293 0.84 7.07 28.36
N SER A 294 1.01 7.19 27.05
CA SER A 294 2.17 7.78 26.38
C SER A 294 1.70 8.64 25.23
N TYR A 295 2.51 9.62 24.82
CA TYR A 295 2.21 10.43 23.63
C TYR A 295 2.20 9.54 22.38
N PRO A 296 1.05 9.38 21.70
CA PRO A 296 1.00 8.49 20.54
C PRO A 296 1.87 9.03 19.41
N ARG A 297 2.66 8.14 18.79
CA ARG A 297 3.42 8.50 17.59
C ARG A 297 2.48 8.52 16.40
N ILE A 298 2.56 9.57 15.59
CA ILE A 298 1.74 9.66 14.37
C ILE A 298 2.69 9.62 13.18
N VAL A 299 2.75 8.45 12.54
CA VAL A 299 3.58 8.20 11.36
C VAL A 299 2.63 8.00 10.19
N GLY A 300 2.78 8.81 9.15
CA GLY A 300 2.02 8.55 7.95
C GLY A 300 2.50 9.23 6.69
N GLU A 301 2.09 8.64 5.58
CA GLU A 301 2.25 9.14 4.24
C GLU A 301 0.88 9.56 3.70
N THR A 302 0.85 10.66 2.96
CA THR A 302 -0.38 11.11 2.29
C THR A 302 -0.15 11.29 0.80
N GLY A 303 -1.23 11.61 0.08
CA GLY A 303 -1.18 11.90 -1.34
C GLY A 303 -0.24 13.04 -1.76
N GLY A 304 -0.10 13.22 -3.06
CA GLY A 304 0.86 14.14 -3.68
C GLY A 304 0.37 14.76 -4.98
N LYS A 305 0.98 15.88 -5.36
CA LYS A 305 0.77 16.54 -6.66
C LYS A 305 2.10 16.65 -7.41
N ASN A 306 2.53 15.51 -7.94
CA ASN A 306 3.87 15.33 -8.50
C ASN A 306 3.97 15.90 -9.92
N PHE A 307 5.16 16.35 -10.28
CA PHE A 307 5.41 17.05 -11.53
C PHE A 307 6.55 16.46 -12.34
N HIS A 308 6.47 16.61 -13.65
CA HIS A 308 7.63 16.62 -14.54
C HIS A 308 7.88 18.05 -15.01
N LEU A 309 9.12 18.53 -14.91
CA LEU A 309 9.53 19.84 -15.40
C LEU A 309 10.56 19.63 -16.50
N LEU A 310 10.26 20.09 -17.71
CA LEU A 310 11.15 19.99 -18.84
C LEU A 310 11.91 21.30 -19.01
N HIS A 311 13.23 21.21 -19.15
CA HIS A 311 14.06 22.31 -19.66
C HIS A 311 14.16 22.21 -21.19
N LYS A 312 14.44 23.31 -21.89
CA LYS A 312 14.60 23.33 -23.36
C LYS A 312 15.68 22.39 -23.92
N SER A 313 16.56 21.86 -23.07
CA SER A 313 17.58 20.87 -23.43
C SER A 313 17.17 19.42 -23.15
N ALA A 314 15.91 19.18 -22.77
CA ALA A 314 15.43 17.84 -22.45
C ALA A 314 15.39 16.96 -23.70
N ASN A 315 15.68 15.67 -23.52
CA ASN A 315 15.39 14.67 -24.54
C ASN A 315 13.87 14.44 -24.58
N VAL A 316 13.21 14.95 -25.62
CA VAL A 316 11.74 14.96 -25.73
C VAL A 316 11.17 13.54 -25.74
N GLN A 317 11.75 12.63 -26.52
CA GLN A 317 11.28 11.23 -26.61
C GLN A 317 11.30 10.52 -25.24
N ASN A 318 12.39 10.67 -24.48
CA ASN A 318 12.49 10.12 -23.12
C ASN A 318 11.48 10.79 -22.18
N ALA A 319 11.35 12.12 -22.25
CA ALA A 319 10.41 12.86 -21.42
C ALA A 319 8.95 12.43 -21.66
N VAL A 320 8.56 12.22 -22.92
CA VAL A 320 7.23 11.70 -23.29
C VAL A 320 7.02 10.31 -22.71
N ASN A 321 7.94 9.37 -22.95
CA ASN A 321 7.81 7.98 -22.47
C ASN A 321 7.67 7.92 -20.95
N GLN A 322 8.49 8.68 -20.23
CA GLN A 322 8.45 8.72 -18.76
C GLN A 322 7.20 9.43 -18.24
N THR A 323 6.70 10.44 -18.95
CA THR A 323 5.45 11.14 -18.58
C THR A 323 4.24 10.23 -18.78
N ILE A 324 4.16 9.49 -19.89
CA ILE A 324 3.11 8.49 -20.11
C ILE A 324 3.10 7.45 -18.99
N ARG A 325 4.28 6.88 -18.67
CA ARG A 325 4.38 5.90 -17.57
C ARG A 325 4.02 6.51 -16.23
N GLY A 326 4.58 7.66 -15.90
CA GLY A 326 4.36 8.35 -14.64
C GLY A 326 2.91 8.77 -14.41
N ALA A 327 2.18 9.14 -15.47
CA ALA A 327 0.80 9.60 -15.39
C ALA A 327 -0.23 8.45 -15.42
N PHE A 328 0.04 7.40 -16.19
CA PHE A 328 -1.00 6.43 -16.55
C PHE A 328 -0.74 5.00 -16.07
N GLU A 329 0.48 4.63 -15.66
CA GLU A 329 0.67 3.33 -15.03
C GLU A 329 -0.18 3.22 -13.76
N TYR A 330 -0.87 2.07 -13.62
CA TYR A 330 -1.86 1.85 -12.56
C TYR A 330 -2.93 2.95 -12.49
N GLN A 331 -3.38 3.44 -13.65
CA GLN A 331 -4.42 4.45 -13.78
C GLN A 331 -4.10 5.75 -13.03
N GLY A 332 -2.82 6.09 -12.84
CA GLY A 332 -2.42 7.24 -12.02
C GLY A 332 -2.76 7.12 -10.53
N GLN A 333 -3.12 5.92 -10.04
CA GLN A 333 -3.48 5.66 -8.64
C GLN A 333 -2.25 5.37 -7.77
N LYS A 334 -1.20 6.17 -7.92
CA LYS A 334 0.02 6.14 -7.11
C LYS A 334 0.17 7.49 -6.41
N CYS A 335 0.61 7.49 -5.16
CA CYS A 335 0.95 8.74 -4.44
C CYS A 335 2.00 9.56 -5.21
N SER A 336 2.85 8.89 -5.99
CA SER A 336 3.93 9.44 -6.81
C SER A 336 3.57 9.68 -8.28
N ALA A 337 2.33 9.44 -8.72
CA ALA A 337 1.94 9.60 -10.12
C ALA A 337 2.17 11.04 -10.61
N CYS A 338 2.75 11.17 -11.80
CA CYS A 338 2.94 12.46 -12.46
C CYS A 338 1.58 12.96 -12.96
N SER A 339 1.04 13.99 -12.32
CA SER A 339 -0.28 14.54 -12.67
C SER A 339 -0.21 15.95 -13.24
N ARG A 340 0.99 16.53 -13.29
CA ARG A 340 1.26 17.79 -13.98
C ARG A 340 2.61 17.80 -14.69
N ALA A 341 2.66 18.32 -15.90
CA ALA A 341 3.91 18.53 -16.61
C ALA A 341 4.06 20.00 -16.99
N TYR A 342 5.28 20.52 -16.93
CA TYR A 342 5.63 21.87 -17.36
C TYR A 342 6.56 21.74 -18.56
N VAL A 343 6.09 22.18 -19.73
CA VAL A 343 6.79 22.00 -21.01
C VAL A 343 7.06 23.37 -21.62
N PRO A 344 8.30 23.74 -21.93
CA PRO A 344 8.59 25.06 -22.49
C PRO A 344 8.02 25.17 -23.91
N ASP A 345 7.56 26.36 -24.29
CA ASP A 345 7.07 26.68 -25.65
C ASP A 345 7.98 26.12 -26.75
N SER A 346 9.30 26.22 -26.57
CA SER A 346 10.29 25.76 -27.55
C SER A 346 10.29 24.25 -27.84
N LEU A 347 9.71 23.43 -26.96
CA LEU A 347 9.61 21.97 -27.11
C LEU A 347 8.16 21.49 -27.25
N TRP A 348 7.17 22.38 -27.14
CA TRP A 348 5.78 21.99 -27.01
C TRP A 348 5.27 21.22 -28.22
N ASP A 349 5.56 21.68 -29.43
CA ASP A 349 5.05 21.05 -30.65
C ASP A 349 5.55 19.61 -30.81
N GLU A 350 6.87 19.40 -30.67
CA GLU A 350 7.49 18.06 -30.72
C GLU A 350 6.98 17.16 -29.58
N PHE A 351 6.89 17.71 -28.36
CA PHE A 351 6.39 16.96 -27.21
C PHE A 351 4.93 16.54 -27.39
N ARG A 352 4.06 17.46 -27.85
CA ARG A 352 2.64 17.21 -28.08
C ARG A 352 2.44 16.13 -29.13
N GLU A 353 3.14 16.21 -30.26
CA GLU A 353 3.04 15.21 -31.33
C GLU A 353 3.42 13.80 -30.83
N LEU A 354 4.59 13.68 -30.20
CA LEU A 354 5.06 12.41 -29.67
C LEU A 354 4.17 11.89 -28.54
N LEU A 355 3.67 12.77 -27.66
CA LEU A 355 2.76 12.41 -26.59
C LEU A 355 1.47 11.80 -27.15
N LEU A 356 0.83 12.46 -28.11
CA LEU A 356 -0.40 11.97 -28.75
C LEU A 356 -0.16 10.64 -29.48
N GLN A 357 0.99 10.50 -30.13
CA GLN A 357 1.38 9.25 -30.78
C GLN A 357 1.53 8.10 -29.78
N GLN A 358 2.19 8.30 -28.64
CA GLN A 358 2.33 7.25 -27.63
C GLN A 358 1.03 6.99 -26.87
N HIS A 359 0.26 8.05 -26.59
CA HIS A 359 -1.06 7.96 -25.96
C HIS A 359 -2.00 7.04 -26.75
N SER A 360 -2.04 7.18 -28.09
CA SER A 360 -2.89 6.36 -28.97
C SER A 360 -2.60 4.85 -28.91
N LYS A 361 -1.45 4.44 -28.36
CA LYS A 361 -1.04 3.04 -28.19
C LYS A 361 -1.48 2.46 -26.84
N ILE A 362 -1.99 3.28 -25.92
CA ILE A 362 -2.40 2.83 -24.60
C ILE A 362 -3.63 1.93 -24.74
N LYS A 363 -3.47 0.67 -24.36
CA LYS A 363 -4.58 -0.28 -24.23
C LYS A 363 -5.10 -0.31 -22.80
N THR A 364 -6.42 -0.22 -22.67
CA THR A 364 -7.12 -0.24 -21.38
C THR A 364 -8.09 -1.41 -21.35
N GLY A 365 -8.06 -2.21 -20.28
CA GLY A 365 -8.93 -3.37 -20.18
C GLY A 365 -8.73 -4.20 -18.91
N PRO A 366 -9.30 -5.41 -18.87
CA PRO A 366 -9.13 -6.32 -17.74
C PRO A 366 -7.65 -6.76 -17.58
N PRO A 367 -7.15 -6.92 -16.35
CA PRO A 367 -5.75 -7.26 -16.09
C PRO A 367 -5.35 -8.67 -16.56
N GLU A 368 -6.31 -9.55 -16.83
CA GLU A 368 -6.06 -10.89 -17.40
C GLU A 368 -5.52 -10.84 -18.84
N ASP A 369 -5.79 -9.76 -19.59
CA ASP A 369 -5.13 -9.49 -20.86
C ASP A 369 -3.85 -8.67 -20.60
N PHE A 370 -2.71 -9.36 -20.65
CA PHE A 370 -1.41 -8.78 -20.33
C PHE A 370 -0.90 -7.79 -21.39
N SER A 371 -1.65 -7.58 -22.47
CA SER A 371 -1.37 -6.50 -23.43
C SER A 371 -1.93 -5.14 -22.98
N ASN A 372 -2.81 -5.12 -21.97
CA ASN A 372 -3.34 -3.89 -21.42
C ASN A 372 -2.28 -3.16 -20.59
N PHE A 373 -2.04 -1.91 -20.96
CA PHE A 373 -1.19 -1.00 -20.20
C PHE A 373 -1.90 -0.51 -18.93
N MET A 374 -3.21 -0.29 -19.04
CA MET A 374 -4.04 0.29 -17.99
C MET A 374 -5.28 -0.57 -17.70
N GLY A 375 -5.72 -0.60 -16.45
CA GLY A 375 -6.95 -1.23 -15.98
C GLY A 375 -8.06 -0.22 -15.63
N ALA A 376 -9.03 -0.66 -14.85
CA ALA A 376 -10.05 0.21 -14.24
C ALA A 376 -9.53 0.90 -12.96
N VAL A 377 -10.12 2.04 -12.61
CA VAL A 377 -9.86 2.68 -11.29
C VAL A 377 -10.54 1.89 -10.18
N ILE A 378 -10.06 2.01 -8.93
CA ILE A 378 -10.31 1.01 -7.88
C ILE A 378 -11.80 0.78 -7.54
N HIS A 379 -12.61 1.85 -7.48
CA HIS A 379 -14.01 1.77 -7.04
C HIS A 379 -14.81 3.00 -7.50
N GLU A 380 -16.13 2.92 -7.36
CA GLU A 380 -17.08 3.94 -7.82
C GLU A 380 -16.77 5.35 -7.29
N ALA A 381 -16.40 5.51 -6.02
CA ALA A 381 -16.09 6.84 -5.47
C ALA A 381 -14.88 7.50 -6.15
N SER A 382 -13.88 6.72 -6.56
CA SER A 382 -12.74 7.21 -7.36
C SER A 382 -13.20 7.55 -8.77
N PHE A 383 -14.04 6.69 -9.37
CA PHE A 383 -14.60 6.94 -10.70
C PHE A 383 -15.34 8.28 -10.74
N GLU A 384 -16.29 8.51 -9.83
CA GLU A 384 -17.07 9.74 -9.77
C GLU A 384 -16.20 10.97 -9.49
N LYS A 385 -15.21 10.84 -8.59
CA LYS A 385 -14.25 11.92 -8.32
C LYS A 385 -13.51 12.31 -9.60
N ILE A 386 -12.90 11.34 -10.30
CA ILE A 386 -12.06 11.60 -11.47
C ILE A 386 -12.91 12.12 -12.63
N LYS A 387 -14.09 11.51 -12.87
CA LYS A 387 -15.10 12.00 -13.82
C LYS A 387 -15.40 13.48 -13.55
N GLY A 388 -15.59 13.88 -12.30
CA GLY A 388 -15.84 15.27 -11.93
C GLY A 388 -14.73 16.24 -12.33
N TYR A 389 -13.45 15.82 -12.29
CA TYR A 389 -12.33 16.64 -12.78
C TYR A 389 -12.30 16.73 -14.30
N ILE A 390 -12.60 15.63 -15.00
CA ILE A 390 -12.67 15.62 -16.47
C ILE A 390 -13.81 16.52 -16.96
N ASP A 391 -15.01 16.38 -16.37
CA ASP A 391 -16.17 17.21 -16.68
C ASP A 391 -15.94 18.70 -16.38
N TRP A 392 -15.15 19.00 -15.34
CA TRP A 392 -14.73 20.37 -15.04
C TRP A 392 -13.77 20.90 -16.09
N ALA A 393 -12.72 20.14 -16.44
CA ALA A 393 -11.72 20.56 -17.43
C ALA A 393 -12.33 20.78 -18.82
N ALA A 394 -13.34 20.00 -19.21
CA ALA A 394 -14.07 20.17 -20.47
C ALA A 394 -14.88 21.48 -20.56
N LYS A 395 -15.17 22.13 -19.43
CA LYS A 395 -15.95 23.37 -19.35
C LYS A 395 -15.10 24.59 -18.99
N ASP A 396 -13.86 24.37 -18.56
CA ASP A 396 -12.96 25.42 -18.12
C ASP A 396 -12.36 26.15 -19.33
N ALA A 397 -12.46 27.47 -19.36
CA ALA A 397 -12.05 28.28 -20.53
C ALA A 397 -10.53 28.29 -20.75
N ASP A 398 -9.75 28.03 -19.69
CA ASP A 398 -8.29 28.00 -19.72
C ASP A 398 -7.74 26.58 -19.95
N SER A 399 -8.61 25.59 -20.18
CA SER A 399 -8.24 24.18 -20.32
C SER A 399 -8.71 23.59 -21.65
N GLU A 400 -7.88 22.73 -22.24
CA GLU A 400 -8.20 21.97 -23.45
C GLU A 400 -7.90 20.49 -23.21
N ILE A 401 -8.87 19.60 -23.46
CA ILE A 401 -8.61 18.16 -23.47
C ILE A 401 -8.09 17.78 -24.85
N ILE A 402 -6.80 17.46 -24.95
CA ILE A 402 -6.15 17.10 -26.23
C ILE A 402 -6.15 15.59 -26.52
N ALA A 403 -6.44 14.76 -25.50
CA ALA A 403 -6.57 13.31 -25.64
C ALA A 403 -7.40 12.69 -24.51
N GLY A 404 -8.13 11.61 -24.79
CA GLY A 404 -8.99 10.93 -23.82
C GLY A 404 -10.24 11.72 -23.46
N GLY A 405 -10.56 11.81 -22.17
CA GLY A 405 -11.71 12.56 -21.66
C GLY A 405 -13.03 11.78 -21.63
N THR A 406 -13.02 10.49 -21.98
CA THR A 406 -14.19 9.61 -21.87
C THR A 406 -14.06 8.64 -20.70
N TYR A 407 -15.19 8.11 -20.26
CA TYR A 407 -15.27 7.21 -19.12
C TYR A 407 -16.53 6.35 -19.23
N SER A 408 -16.49 5.15 -18.65
CA SER A 408 -17.62 4.24 -18.57
C SER A 408 -17.56 3.39 -17.32
N LYS A 409 -18.67 3.32 -16.60
CA LYS A 409 -18.88 2.38 -15.49
C LYS A 409 -19.87 1.27 -15.82
N SER A 410 -20.10 0.95 -17.10
CA SER A 410 -21.09 -0.07 -17.49
C SER A 410 -20.68 -1.51 -17.11
N LYS A 411 -19.37 -1.81 -17.16
CA LYS A 411 -18.79 -3.13 -16.83
C LYS A 411 -17.79 -3.05 -15.68
N GLY A 412 -16.82 -2.15 -15.77
CA GLY A 412 -15.83 -1.83 -14.75
C GLY A 412 -15.68 -0.32 -14.67
N TYR A 413 -14.92 0.19 -13.71
CA TYR A 413 -14.71 1.64 -13.52
C TYR A 413 -13.63 2.17 -14.48
N PHE A 414 -13.92 2.20 -15.78
CA PHE A 414 -12.95 2.59 -16.80
C PHE A 414 -12.95 4.09 -17.06
N ILE A 415 -11.77 4.70 -17.07
CA ILE A 415 -11.54 6.09 -17.42
C ILE A 415 -10.40 6.11 -18.43
N ASP A 416 -10.60 6.79 -19.56
CA ASP A 416 -9.55 6.90 -20.56
C ASP A 416 -8.38 7.73 -20.04
N PRO A 417 -7.13 7.40 -20.41
CA PRO A 417 -5.98 8.23 -20.08
C PRO A 417 -6.23 9.62 -20.66
N THR A 418 -6.33 10.63 -19.81
CA THR A 418 -6.79 11.96 -20.20
C THR A 418 -5.65 12.96 -20.11
N VAL A 419 -5.43 13.72 -21.18
CA VAL A 419 -4.43 14.79 -21.24
C VAL A 419 -5.15 16.13 -21.39
N VAL A 420 -4.96 16.98 -20.40
CA VAL A 420 -5.44 18.36 -20.36
C VAL A 420 -4.25 19.29 -20.61
N VAL A 421 -4.43 20.34 -21.39
CA VAL A 421 -3.48 21.44 -21.54
C VAL A 421 -4.11 22.70 -20.95
N THR A 422 -3.34 23.49 -20.21
CA THR A 422 -3.83 24.75 -19.65
C THR A 422 -2.78 25.84 -19.69
N LYS A 423 -3.23 27.09 -19.86
CA LYS A 423 -2.40 28.29 -19.70
C LYS A 423 -2.43 28.85 -18.28
N ASN A 424 -3.22 28.26 -17.39
CA ASN A 424 -3.36 28.70 -16.01
C ASN A 424 -2.53 27.80 -15.08
N PRO A 425 -1.42 28.31 -14.51
CA PRO A 425 -0.56 27.51 -13.63
C PRO A 425 -1.21 27.21 -12.27
N LYS A 426 -2.41 27.76 -12.02
CA LYS A 426 -3.25 27.54 -10.85
C LYS A 426 -4.57 26.86 -11.21
N SER A 427 -4.69 26.30 -12.41
CA SER A 427 -5.85 25.49 -12.81
C SER A 427 -6.12 24.41 -11.76
N LYS A 428 -7.40 24.09 -11.54
CA LYS A 428 -7.82 23.11 -10.53
C LYS A 428 -7.07 21.78 -10.68
N THR A 429 -6.89 21.31 -11.91
CA THR A 429 -6.20 20.05 -12.22
C THR A 429 -4.67 20.15 -12.09
N ILE A 430 -4.09 21.34 -11.94
CA ILE A 430 -2.67 21.57 -11.58
C ILE A 430 -2.46 21.52 -10.06
N VAL A 431 -3.44 21.95 -9.26
CA VAL A 431 -3.26 22.13 -7.80
C VAL A 431 -3.86 21.00 -6.97
N GLU A 432 -5.00 20.43 -7.38
CA GLU A 432 -5.69 19.39 -6.62
C GLU A 432 -5.25 17.97 -7.01
N GLU A 433 -5.13 17.09 -6.02
CA GLU A 433 -4.83 15.67 -6.24
C GLU A 433 -6.06 14.91 -6.75
N ILE A 434 -5.93 14.34 -7.95
CA ILE A 434 -7.00 13.63 -8.64
C ILE A 434 -6.99 12.14 -8.25
N PHE A 435 -5.81 11.52 -8.26
CA PHE A 435 -5.60 10.07 -8.03
C PHE A 435 -6.28 9.21 -9.10
N GLY A 436 -6.04 9.57 -10.37
CA GLY A 436 -6.63 8.97 -11.56
C GLY A 436 -5.80 9.30 -12.80
N PRO A 437 -6.14 8.74 -13.98
CA PRO A 437 -5.33 8.84 -15.17
C PRO A 437 -5.55 10.17 -15.90
N VAL A 438 -5.27 11.28 -15.20
CA VAL A 438 -5.44 12.65 -15.70
C VAL A 438 -4.12 13.40 -15.56
N LEU A 439 -3.49 13.70 -16.69
CA LEU A 439 -2.30 14.54 -16.80
C LEU A 439 -2.72 15.95 -17.20
N THR A 440 -2.26 16.97 -16.48
CA THR A 440 -2.42 18.37 -16.92
C THR A 440 -1.07 18.96 -17.32
N ILE A 441 -0.97 19.50 -18.52
CA ILE A 441 0.24 20.12 -19.04
C ILE A 441 0.07 21.64 -19.00
N TYR A 442 1.01 22.30 -18.37
CA TYR A 442 1.21 23.74 -18.49
C TYR A 442 2.30 23.99 -19.53
N VAL A 443 2.00 24.85 -20.49
CA VAL A 443 2.94 25.31 -21.52
C VAL A 443 3.34 26.75 -21.20
#